data_AF-A0A0F0CR82-F1
#
_entry.id   AF-A0A0F0CR82-F1
#
_cell.length_a   1.000
_cell.length_b   1.000
_cell.length_c   1.000
_cell.angle_alpha   90.00
_cell.angle_beta   90.00
_cell.angle_gamma   90.00
#
_symmetry.space_group_name_H-M   'P 1'
#
loop_
_entity.id
_entity.type
_entity.pdbx_description
1 polymer ?
#
loop_
_entity_poly.entity_id
_entity_poly.type
_entity_poly.pdbx_seq_one_letter_code
_entity_poly.pdbx_strand_id
1 'polypeptide(L)'
;MLSLRADIPRILFMKKHSLFIILFSFAILFFLWQVIFMRAGFVYGDYSDQFYPWSFLYSNALKNFTLPYWIKFIQSGFPLMAEGQIGGFYPFNILMYFLMP
;
A
#
# COMPACT_ATOMS: atom_id res chain seq x y z
N MET A 1 32.45 13.07 11.83
CA MET A 1 32.73 14.30 11.05
C MET A 1 33.01 13.95 9.57
N LEU A 2 32.07 13.25 8.89
CA LEU A 2 32.26 12.75 7.51
C LEU A 2 31.00 12.76 6.61
N SER A 3 29.84 13.26 7.07
CA SER A 3 28.61 13.27 6.24
C SER A 3 28.44 14.51 5.36
N LEU A 4 29.07 15.65 5.71
CA LEU A 4 28.84 16.94 5.03
C LEU A 4 29.24 16.98 3.55
N ARG A 5 30.12 16.07 3.09
CA ARG A 5 30.56 16.04 1.69
C ARG A 5 29.59 15.29 0.75
N ALA A 6 28.81 14.34 1.26
CA ALA A 6 27.84 13.58 0.47
C ALA A 6 26.55 14.36 0.17
N ASP A 7 26.24 15.37 0.99
CA ASP A 7 25.03 16.19 0.86
C ASP A 7 25.17 17.33 -0.17
N ILE A 8 26.40 17.79 -0.45
CA ILE A 8 26.65 18.90 -1.39
C ILE A 8 26.11 18.59 -2.81
N PRO A 9 26.35 17.41 -3.42
CA PRO A 9 25.78 17.05 -4.73
C PRO A 9 24.25 17.01 -4.71
N ARG A 10 23.65 16.54 -3.60
CA ARG A 10 22.20 16.43 -3.42
C ARG A 10 21.53 17.81 -3.32
N ILE A 11 22.11 18.72 -2.55
CA ILE A 11 21.61 20.09 -2.41
C ILE A 11 21.73 20.85 -3.72
N LEU A 12 22.83 20.65 -4.46
CA LEU A 12 23.00 21.26 -5.79
C LEU A 12 21.96 20.75 -6.79
N PHE A 13 21.68 19.44 -6.77
CA PHE A 13 20.62 18.81 -7.56
C PHE A 13 19.24 19.40 -7.21
N MET A 14 18.91 19.48 -5.92
CA MET A 14 17.64 20.05 -5.46
C MET A 14 17.50 21.52 -5.85
N LYS A 15 18.57 22.33 -5.78
CA LYS A 15 18.54 23.73 -6.23
C LYS A 15 18.29 23.83 -7.74
N LYS A 16 18.96 23.00 -8.54
CA LYS A 16 18.81 22.96 -10.01
C LYS A 16 17.39 22.56 -10.43
N HIS A 17 16.77 21.63 -9.71
CA HIS A 17 15.43 21.13 -10.01
C HIS A 17 14.34 21.69 -9.09
N SER A 18 14.64 22.77 -8.36
CA SER A 18 13.76 23.33 -7.33
C SER A 18 12.40 23.73 -7.90
N LEU A 19 12.38 24.39 -9.05
CA LEU A 19 11.15 24.77 -9.74
C LEU A 19 10.30 23.54 -10.09
N PHE A 20 10.92 22.49 -10.64
CA PHE A 20 10.21 21.25 -10.98
C PHE A 20 9.64 20.58 -9.73
N ILE A 21 10.43 20.47 -8.66
CA ILE A 21 9.99 19.89 -7.38
C ILE A 21 8.79 20.68 -6.83
N ILE A 22 8.88 22.01 -6.80
CA ILE A 22 7.81 22.88 -6.31
C ILE A 22 6.54 22.69 -7.14
N LEU A 23 6.64 22.76 -8.47
CA LEU A 23 5.50 22.61 -9.36
C LEU A 23 4.87 21.22 -9.26
N PHE A 24 5.69 20.17 -9.20
CA PHE A 24 5.23 18.79 -9.10
C PHE A 24 4.58 18.51 -7.74
N SER A 25 5.17 18.99 -6.65
CA SER A 25 4.57 18.93 -5.32
C SER A 25 3.25 19.70 -5.28
N PHE A 26 3.18 20.90 -5.86
CA PHE A 26 1.94 21.65 -5.95
C PHE A 26 0.88 20.91 -6.76
N ALA A 27 1.24 20.29 -7.89
CA ALA A 27 0.33 19.49 -8.69
C ALA A 27 -0.22 18.29 -7.89
N ILE A 28 0.64 17.54 -7.20
CA ILE A 28 0.21 16.43 -6.34
C ILE A 28 -0.75 16.92 -5.25
N LEU A 29 -0.41 18.00 -4.54
CA LEU A 29 -1.25 18.56 -3.50
C LEU A 29 -2.59 19.05 -4.06
N PHE A 30 -2.58 19.68 -5.24
CA PHE A 30 -3.77 20.18 -5.90
C PHE A 30 -4.70 19.06 -6.37
N PHE A 31 -4.18 17.95 -6.91
CA PHE A 31 -5.00 16.81 -7.32
C PHE A 31 -5.45 15.94 -6.14
N LEU A 32 -4.59 15.75 -5.13
CA LEU A 32 -4.85 14.88 -3.99
C LEU A 32 -5.38 15.63 -2.75
N TRP A 33 -5.77 16.90 -2.88
CA TRP A 33 -6.24 17.70 -1.74
C TRP A 33 -7.40 17.05 -0.98
N GLN A 34 -8.33 16.41 -1.70
CA GLN A 34 -9.47 15.73 -1.07
C GLN A 34 -9.02 14.54 -0.24
N VAL A 35 -7.99 13.81 -0.70
CA VAL A 35 -7.41 12.68 0.04
C VAL A 35 -6.68 13.17 1.29
N ILE A 36 -5.95 14.29 1.19
CA ILE A 36 -5.23 14.91 2.31
C ILE A 36 -6.21 15.35 3.42
N PHE A 37 -7.35 15.93 3.04
CA PHE A 37 -8.38 16.37 3.98
C PHE A 37 -9.44 15.30 4.28
N MET A 38 -9.16 14.02 3.96
CA MET A 38 -10.04 12.87 4.22
C MET A 38 -11.47 13.04 3.69
N ARG A 39 -11.64 13.83 2.61
CA ARG A 39 -12.93 14.05 1.94
C ARG A 39 -13.24 13.01 0.87
N ALA A 40 -12.21 12.32 0.38
CA ALA A 40 -12.32 11.23 -0.58
C ALA A 40 -11.18 10.23 -0.35
N GLY A 41 -11.36 8.99 -0.79
CA GLY A 41 -10.34 7.94 -0.72
C GLY A 41 -10.43 7.00 -1.92
N PHE A 42 -9.37 6.24 -2.14
CA PHE A 42 -9.28 5.24 -3.21
C PHE A 42 -9.97 3.93 -2.81
N VAL A 43 -11.29 4.00 -2.56
CA VAL A 43 -12.05 2.86 -2.05
C VAL A 43 -12.60 1.99 -3.19
N TYR A 44 -12.84 2.56 -4.37
CA TYR A 44 -13.41 1.88 -5.52
C TYR A 44 -12.36 1.23 -6.44
N GLY A 45 -12.80 0.32 -7.30
CA GLY A 45 -11.95 -0.42 -8.24
C GLY A 45 -11.26 -1.58 -7.52
N ASP A 46 -9.98 -1.80 -7.81
CA ASP A 46 -9.22 -2.92 -7.25
C ASP A 46 -9.26 -2.97 -5.71
N TYR A 47 -9.40 -1.81 -5.04
CA TYR A 47 -9.52 -1.80 -3.58
C TYR A 47 -10.81 -2.47 -3.08
N SER A 48 -11.98 -2.09 -3.61
CA SER A 48 -13.26 -2.70 -3.25
C SER A 48 -13.40 -4.11 -3.79
N ASP A 49 -12.89 -4.35 -4.99
CA ASP A 49 -13.21 -5.56 -5.75
C ASP A 49 -12.22 -6.69 -5.46
N GLN A 50 -11.00 -6.35 -5.04
CA GLN A 50 -9.91 -7.29 -4.83
C GLN A 50 -9.31 -7.19 -3.42
N PHE A 51 -8.70 -6.06 -3.07
CA PHE A 51 -7.90 -5.95 -1.84
C PHE A 51 -8.72 -6.13 -0.56
N TYR A 52 -9.91 -5.53 -0.50
CA TYR A 52 -10.78 -5.65 0.67
C TYR A 52 -11.35 -7.08 0.83
N PRO A 53 -11.93 -7.72 -0.20
CA PRO A 53 -12.35 -9.12 -0.12
C PRO A 53 -11.22 -10.08 0.25
N TRP A 54 -10.02 -9.88 -0.31
CA TRP A 54 -8.86 -10.72 0.00
C TRP A 54 -8.42 -10.57 1.45
N SER A 55 -8.35 -9.33 1.95
CA SER A 55 -8.05 -9.03 3.34
C SER A 55 -9.03 -9.73 4.28
N PHE A 56 -10.33 -9.61 3.97
CA PHE A 56 -11.40 -10.24 4.74
C PHE A 56 -11.28 -11.78 4.75
N LEU A 57 -11.05 -12.40 3.60
CA LEU A 57 -10.90 -13.86 3.49
C LEU A 57 -9.67 -14.35 4.27
N TYR A 58 -8.57 -13.62 4.20
CA TYR A 58 -7.35 -13.95 4.92
C TYR A 58 -7.50 -13.76 6.43
N SER A 59 -8.08 -12.65 6.89
CA SER A 59 -8.43 -12.40 8.29
C SER A 59 -9.31 -13.51 8.85
N ASN A 60 -10.36 -13.90 8.10
CA ASN A 60 -11.26 -14.98 8.51
C ASN A 60 -10.55 -16.34 8.59
N ALA A 61 -9.67 -16.66 7.64
CA ALA A 61 -8.90 -17.89 7.67
C ALA A 61 -7.97 -17.95 8.90
N LEU A 62 -7.25 -16.85 9.18
CA LEU A 62 -6.36 -16.73 10.34
C LEU A 62 -7.09 -16.90 11.67
N LYS A 63 -8.25 -16.25 11.84
CA LYS A 63 -9.08 -16.36 13.05
C LYS A 63 -9.62 -17.77 13.28
N ASN A 64 -9.74 -18.57 12.22
CA ASN A 64 -10.10 -19.98 12.28
C ASN A 64 -8.89 -20.92 12.33
N PHE A 65 -7.67 -20.40 12.53
CA PHE A 65 -6.42 -21.17 12.54
C PHE A 65 -6.19 -21.99 11.25
N THR A 66 -6.61 -21.44 10.12
CA THR A 66 -6.41 -22.00 8.78
C THR A 66 -5.63 -21.03 7.90
N LEU A 67 -5.13 -21.53 6.76
CA LEU A 67 -4.47 -20.70 5.76
C LEU A 67 -5.22 -20.82 4.43
N PRO A 68 -5.55 -19.69 3.77
CA PRO A 68 -6.35 -19.69 2.55
C PRO A 68 -5.46 -19.97 1.32
N TYR A 69 -4.84 -21.15 1.26
CA TYR A 69 -3.98 -21.52 0.14
C TYR A 69 -4.70 -21.55 -1.20
N TRP A 70 -6.00 -21.86 -1.19
CA TRP A 70 -6.84 -21.87 -2.38
C TRP A 70 -8.26 -21.40 -2.02
N ILE A 71 -8.65 -20.23 -2.51
CA ILE A 71 -10.00 -19.70 -2.33
C ILE A 71 -10.86 -20.06 -3.54
N LYS A 72 -12.16 -20.32 -3.35
CA LYS A 72 -13.07 -20.77 -4.43
C LYS A 72 -13.88 -19.65 -5.07
N PHE A 73 -13.68 -18.41 -4.63
CA PHE A 73 -14.53 -17.27 -4.98
C PHE A 73 -14.12 -16.56 -6.28
N ILE A 74 -13.04 -17.01 -6.93
CA ILE A 74 -12.51 -16.41 -8.16
C ILE A 74 -12.36 -17.53 -9.19
N GLN A 75 -13.14 -17.49 -10.27
CA GLN A 75 -13.12 -18.47 -11.37
C GLN A 75 -13.11 -19.94 -10.85
N SER A 76 -12.10 -20.74 -11.22
CA SER A 76 -11.91 -22.13 -10.77
C SER A 76 -11.12 -22.25 -9.45
N GLY A 77 -10.95 -21.12 -8.78
CA GLY A 77 -10.22 -20.92 -7.55
C GLY A 77 -8.91 -20.16 -7.75
N PHE A 78 -8.38 -19.66 -6.65
CA PHE A 78 -7.29 -18.69 -6.67
C PHE A 78 -6.32 -18.89 -5.48
N PRO A 79 -5.00 -18.89 -5.74
CA PRO A 79 -4.00 -19.14 -4.71
C PRO A 79 -3.70 -17.87 -3.90
N LEU A 80 -4.58 -17.49 -2.97
CA LEU A 80 -4.48 -16.23 -2.23
C LEU A 80 -3.14 -16.06 -1.50
N MET A 81 -2.57 -17.15 -0.95
CA MET A 81 -1.26 -17.11 -0.27
C MET A 81 -0.06 -16.92 -1.19
N ALA A 82 -0.22 -17.11 -2.50
CA ALA A 82 0.83 -16.84 -3.50
C ALA A 82 0.85 -15.38 -3.94
N GLU A 83 -0.14 -14.57 -3.55
CA GLU A 83 -0.21 -13.16 -3.93
C GLU A 83 0.72 -12.28 -3.11
N GLY A 84 1.70 -11.69 -3.79
CA GLY A 84 2.67 -10.79 -3.17
C GLY A 84 2.01 -9.55 -2.57
N GLN A 85 0.86 -9.13 -3.09
CA GLN A 85 0.14 -7.96 -2.61
C GLN A 85 -0.50 -8.15 -1.22
N ILE A 86 -0.82 -9.40 -0.84
CA ILE A 86 -1.34 -9.72 0.49
C ILE A 86 -0.22 -9.84 1.51
N GLY A 87 0.96 -10.31 1.07
CA GLY A 87 2.09 -10.52 1.96
C GLY A 87 1.74 -11.40 3.17
N GLY A 88 0.92 -12.44 2.96
CA GLY A 88 0.32 -13.26 4.02
C GLY A 88 1.32 -14.07 4.86
N PHE A 89 2.62 -14.03 4.55
CA PHE A 89 3.67 -14.60 5.39
C PHE A 89 4.51 -13.54 6.10
N TYR A 90 4.20 -12.25 5.91
CA TYR A 90 4.88 -11.17 6.61
C TYR A 90 4.33 -11.05 8.03
N PRO A 91 5.16 -11.15 9.09
CA PRO A 91 4.69 -11.20 10.48
C PRO A 91 3.79 -10.02 10.86
N PHE A 92 4.10 -8.82 10.37
CA PHE A 92 3.28 -7.64 10.62
C PHE A 92 1.89 -7.75 9.98
N ASN A 93 1.80 -8.27 8.75
CA ASN A 93 0.53 -8.46 8.07
C ASN A 93 -0.32 -9.52 8.79
N ILE A 94 0.28 -10.64 9.19
CA ILE A 94 -0.39 -11.68 9.98
C ILE A 94 -1.01 -11.07 11.25
N LEU A 95 -0.25 -10.25 11.98
CA LEU A 95 -0.75 -9.57 13.18
C LEU A 95 -1.92 -8.64 12.86
N MET A 96 -1.79 -7.81 11.82
CA MET A 96 -2.83 -6.85 11.43
C MET A 96 -4.11 -7.55 10.99
N TYR A 97 -4.02 -8.58 10.15
CA TYR A 97 -5.17 -9.36 9.69
C TYR A 97 -5.79 -10.24 10.78
N PHE A 98 -5.03 -10.62 11.81
CA PHE A 98 -5.60 -11.28 12.98
C PHE A 98 -6.45 -10.32 13.82
N LEU A 99 -5.98 -9.09 14.01
CA LEU A 99 -6.65 -8.06 14.82
C LEU A 99 -7.81 -7.36 14.08
N MET A 100 -7.68 -7.17 12.77
CA MET A 100 -8.60 -6.38 11.93
C MET A 100 -9.07 -7.20 10.71
N PRO A 101 -10.29 -6.98 10.20
CA PRO A 101 -10.74 -7.55 8.92
C PRO A 101 -9.93 -7.02 7.74
#